data_AF-A0A5B1BNP6-F1
#
_entry.id   AF-A0A5B1BNP6-F1
#
_cell.length_a   1.000
_cell.length_b   1.000
_cell.length_c   1.000
_cell.angle_alpha   90.00
_cell.angle_beta   90.00
_cell.angle_gamma   90.00
#
_symmetry.space_group_name_H-M   'P 1'
#
loop_
_entity.id
_entity.type
_entity.pdbx_description
1 polymer ?
#
loop_
_entity_poly.entity_id
_entity_poly.type
_entity_poly.pdbx_seq_one_letter_code
_entity_poly.pdbx_strand_id
1 'polypeptide(L)'
;MFLGAGPAPMLQASVSWSRLADELSTAAQSFSSVTSGLTGQAWQGRAAAAMAQAAGPYAAFLQAASGRAVTASAGAKAVASAFEAAKAATIHPQVIAANRQAFLQAVRTNVFGFNAPFIAAAESAYEEFWAADVAALTSYHAGASAAASQLSSWAQTLPGLPGIGQLSGGPAAAPTDPNIGFGNKGGGNIGSGNNSGTGAGNIGNGNTGSSNFGDGNTGNNNIGGGNNGNGNLGLGNFGTGNWGLGNTGTPAGGAAQPGANNIGMGNTGNNNLGLGNTGNGNQGGGNTGNNNIGFGLQGNNLIGVGGAAYNTVSGQFEFTGLNAGSGNIGFGNSGTGNIGFFNSGDGNVGIFNSSANAVPADLGKLQGIGFGNSGFGNIGVGNAGTGNFGFGNSGTLNTGWGNSGDMNTGGGNSGGSVTNSFSNPVEPQPGNTGFGNSGYGNTGNGNAGNLNTGFWNAGNVNTGFFNSGNVNTGFGIATDSGLPNSGFNNTGTNVSGFNNSASGAVGTGAIPALSISYNGSISGFNNTAQGATVNSPAGLAISVAGGMSGFNNTASGALGETIIPGVRIGFNGLISGFFNNGVTAAAQGLPAGVLSGVGSGLLNANTFFSAVFNIQKLVA
;
A
#
# COMPACT_ATOMS: atom_id res chain seq x y z
N MET A 1 -41.93 10.52 -5.30
CA MET A 1 -43.22 11.23 -5.44
C MET A 1 -43.45 11.80 -6.84
N PHE A 2 -42.53 12.59 -7.42
CA PHE A 2 -42.75 13.30 -8.69
C PHE A 2 -42.56 12.48 -9.99
N LEU A 3 -42.28 11.18 -9.89
CA LEU A 3 -42.15 10.27 -11.03
C LEU A 3 -43.16 9.11 -10.89
N GLY A 4 -43.71 8.64 -12.01
CA GLY A 4 -44.70 7.56 -12.06
C GLY A 4 -46.11 8.02 -12.46
N ALA A 5 -47.05 7.08 -12.55
CA ALA A 5 -48.41 7.31 -13.08
C ALA A 5 -49.39 8.02 -12.11
N GLY A 6 -48.92 8.48 -10.96
CA GLY A 6 -49.76 9.10 -9.93
C GLY A 6 -50.82 8.16 -9.31
N PRO A 7 -51.86 8.70 -8.66
CA PRO A 7 -52.86 7.91 -7.93
C PRO A 7 -53.92 7.29 -8.84
N ALA A 8 -54.01 7.68 -10.12
CA ALA A 8 -55.10 7.30 -11.01
C ALA A 8 -55.30 5.77 -11.15
N PRO A 9 -54.25 4.93 -11.28
CA PRO A 9 -54.43 3.47 -11.30
C PRO A 9 -54.99 2.90 -9.99
N MET A 10 -54.64 3.49 -8.83
CA MET A 10 -55.14 3.07 -7.52
C MET A 10 -56.62 3.48 -7.32
N LEU A 11 -57.00 4.66 -7.82
CA LEU A 11 -58.40 5.10 -7.84
C LEU A 11 -59.26 4.25 -8.79
N GLN A 12 -58.73 3.86 -9.96
CA GLN A 12 -59.37 2.89 -10.85
C GLN A 12 -59.53 1.52 -10.18
N ALA A 13 -58.49 1.00 -9.51
CA ALA A 13 -58.57 -0.24 -8.74
C ALA A 13 -59.64 -0.15 -7.64
N SER A 14 -59.77 0.98 -6.95
CA SER A 14 -60.82 1.20 -5.95
C SER A 14 -62.24 1.08 -6.55
N VAL A 15 -62.47 1.60 -7.77
CA VAL A 15 -63.75 1.47 -8.48
C VAL A 15 -64.01 0.00 -8.86
N SER A 16 -63.01 -0.71 -9.38
CA SER A 16 -63.13 -2.14 -9.71
C SER A 16 -63.43 -3.01 -8.49
N TRP A 17 -62.75 -2.77 -7.35
CA TRP A 17 -63.04 -3.46 -6.09
C TRP A 17 -64.45 -3.17 -5.56
N SER A 18 -64.98 -1.94 -5.77
CA SER A 18 -66.37 -1.62 -5.41
C SER A 18 -67.36 -2.44 -6.24
N ARG A 19 -67.20 -2.46 -7.57
CA ARG A 19 -68.08 -3.22 -8.47
C ARG A 19 -68.05 -4.72 -8.15
N LEU A 20 -66.87 -5.27 -7.90
CA LEU A 20 -66.72 -6.67 -7.50
C LEU A 20 -67.42 -6.97 -6.16
N ALA A 21 -67.44 -6.02 -5.21
CA ALA A 21 -68.21 -6.17 -3.98
C ALA A 21 -69.72 -6.24 -4.23
N ASP A 22 -70.24 -5.38 -5.11
CA ASP A 22 -71.66 -5.34 -5.50
C ASP A 22 -72.07 -6.63 -6.26
N GLU A 23 -71.23 -7.10 -7.19
CA GLU A 23 -71.42 -8.36 -7.91
C GLU A 23 -71.39 -9.57 -6.96
N LEU A 24 -70.42 -9.65 -6.05
CA LEU A 24 -70.32 -10.74 -5.06
C LEU A 24 -71.49 -10.77 -4.07
N SER A 25 -71.99 -9.61 -3.62
CA SER A 25 -73.18 -9.54 -2.77
C SER A 25 -74.43 -9.98 -3.53
N THR A 26 -74.59 -9.53 -4.78
CA THR A 26 -75.68 -9.95 -5.67
C THR A 26 -75.64 -11.46 -5.92
N ALA A 27 -74.46 -12.03 -6.15
CA ALA A 27 -74.25 -13.47 -6.29
C ALA A 27 -74.59 -14.23 -5.00
N ALA A 28 -74.19 -13.73 -3.83
CA ALA A 28 -74.52 -14.33 -2.54
C ALA A 28 -76.04 -14.34 -2.28
N GLN A 29 -76.73 -13.24 -2.58
CA GLN A 29 -78.19 -13.11 -2.46
C GLN A 29 -78.92 -14.06 -3.42
N SER A 30 -78.51 -14.11 -4.69
CA SER A 30 -79.08 -15.01 -5.70
C SER A 30 -78.89 -16.49 -5.31
N PHE A 31 -77.68 -16.87 -4.89
CA PHE A 31 -77.37 -18.23 -4.45
C PHE A 31 -78.14 -18.62 -3.17
N SER A 32 -78.28 -17.71 -2.21
CA SER A 32 -79.12 -17.89 -1.01
C SER A 32 -80.59 -18.06 -1.37
N SER A 33 -81.11 -17.29 -2.34
CA SER A 33 -82.48 -17.42 -2.84
C SER A 33 -82.74 -18.81 -3.44
N VAL A 34 -81.89 -19.24 -4.39
CA VAL A 34 -82.01 -20.56 -5.05
C VAL A 34 -81.91 -21.70 -4.02
N THR A 35 -80.97 -21.62 -3.08
CA THR A 35 -80.77 -22.69 -2.08
C THR A 35 -81.86 -22.72 -1.02
N SER A 36 -82.50 -21.60 -0.68
CA SER A 36 -83.70 -21.58 0.18
C SER A 36 -84.90 -22.31 -0.47
N GLY A 37 -84.96 -22.34 -1.81
CA GLY A 37 -85.97 -23.11 -2.55
C GLY A 37 -85.89 -24.63 -2.28
N LEU A 38 -84.70 -25.17 -1.97
CA LEU A 38 -84.50 -26.59 -1.68
C LEU A 38 -85.23 -27.06 -0.42
N THR A 39 -85.45 -26.17 0.56
CA THR A 39 -86.17 -26.47 1.80
C THR A 39 -87.61 -25.95 1.82
N GLY A 40 -87.96 -25.02 0.92
CA GLY A 40 -89.29 -24.39 0.86
C GLY A 40 -90.26 -24.91 -0.22
N GLN A 41 -89.83 -25.79 -1.13
CA GLN A 41 -90.64 -26.26 -2.27
C GLN A 41 -90.97 -27.77 -2.20
N ALA A 42 -91.57 -28.32 -3.27
CA ALA A 42 -92.21 -29.65 -3.28
C ALA A 42 -91.30 -30.88 -3.06
N TRP A 43 -89.97 -30.74 -3.04
CA TRP A 43 -89.01 -31.85 -2.88
C TRP A 43 -88.32 -31.81 -1.50
N GLN A 44 -89.10 -32.05 -0.45
CA GLN A 44 -88.64 -31.98 0.94
C GLN A 44 -88.12 -33.34 1.43
N GLY A 45 -86.96 -33.36 2.09
CA GLY A 45 -86.38 -34.58 2.65
C GLY A 45 -84.94 -34.43 3.12
N ARG A 46 -84.37 -35.48 3.71
CA ARG A 46 -83.01 -35.48 4.27
C ARG A 46 -81.93 -35.11 3.25
N ALA A 47 -82.08 -35.50 1.98
CA ALA A 47 -81.14 -35.14 0.92
C ALA A 47 -81.17 -33.63 0.59
N ALA A 48 -82.36 -33.03 0.50
CA ALA A 48 -82.53 -31.59 0.27
C ALA A 48 -81.98 -30.76 1.45
N ALA A 49 -82.25 -31.19 2.69
CA ALA A 49 -81.68 -30.57 3.88
C ALA A 49 -80.14 -30.65 3.92
N ALA A 50 -79.56 -31.81 3.57
CA ALA A 50 -78.11 -31.97 3.48
C ALA A 50 -77.46 -31.11 2.38
N MET A 51 -78.12 -30.97 1.21
CA MET A 51 -77.64 -30.07 0.15
C MET A 51 -77.72 -28.59 0.55
N ALA A 52 -78.79 -28.16 1.22
CA ALA A 52 -78.89 -26.79 1.75
C ALA A 52 -77.81 -26.52 2.82
N GLN A 53 -77.55 -27.49 3.71
CA GLN A 53 -76.48 -27.40 4.71
C GLN A 53 -75.08 -27.34 4.07
N ALA A 54 -74.83 -28.12 3.02
CA ALA A 54 -73.57 -28.10 2.28
C ALA A 54 -73.36 -26.81 1.46
N ALA A 55 -74.44 -26.14 1.04
CA ALA A 55 -74.39 -24.90 0.28
C ALA A 55 -74.14 -23.65 1.16
N GLY A 56 -74.60 -23.66 2.42
CA GLY A 56 -74.48 -22.52 3.35
C GLY A 56 -73.07 -21.89 3.45
N PRO A 57 -71.98 -22.68 3.58
CA PRO A 57 -70.61 -22.16 3.59
C PRO A 57 -70.22 -21.37 2.34
N TYR A 58 -70.75 -21.70 1.17
CA TYR A 58 -70.47 -20.98 -0.08
C TYR A 58 -71.17 -19.61 -0.12
N ALA A 59 -72.41 -19.52 0.36
CA ALA A 59 -73.12 -18.25 0.53
C ALA A 59 -72.37 -17.31 1.52
N ALA A 60 -71.92 -17.88 2.65
CA ALA A 60 -71.12 -17.15 3.64
C ALA A 60 -69.77 -16.70 3.09
N PHE A 61 -69.10 -17.53 2.27
CA PHE A 61 -67.87 -17.17 1.57
C PHE A 61 -68.07 -15.98 0.62
N LEU A 62 -69.10 -15.99 -0.23
CA LEU A 62 -69.38 -14.90 -1.16
C LEU A 62 -69.68 -13.58 -0.43
N GLN A 63 -70.45 -13.61 0.67
CA GLN A 63 -70.73 -12.42 1.47
C GLN A 63 -69.47 -11.90 2.18
N ALA A 64 -68.60 -12.78 2.69
CA ALA A 64 -67.31 -12.41 3.28
C ALA A 64 -66.33 -11.85 2.23
N ALA A 65 -66.34 -12.38 1.01
CA ALA A 65 -65.56 -11.89 -0.11
C ALA A 65 -66.01 -10.49 -0.57
N SER A 66 -67.33 -10.27 -0.65
CA SER A 66 -67.92 -8.94 -0.90
C SER A 66 -67.46 -7.92 0.14
N GLY A 67 -67.59 -8.23 1.43
CA GLY A 67 -67.13 -7.34 2.51
C GLY A 67 -65.63 -7.01 2.43
N ARG A 68 -64.78 -7.98 2.07
CA ARG A 68 -63.34 -7.77 1.87
C ARG A 68 -63.03 -6.92 0.63
N ALA A 69 -63.82 -7.04 -0.43
CA ALA A 69 -63.73 -6.18 -1.61
C ALA A 69 -64.11 -4.72 -1.30
N VAL A 70 -65.09 -4.47 -0.42
CA VAL A 70 -65.38 -3.11 0.11
C VAL A 70 -64.16 -2.55 0.86
N THR A 71 -63.57 -3.33 1.76
CA THR A 71 -62.36 -2.89 2.51
C THR A 71 -61.17 -2.63 1.57
N ALA A 72 -60.98 -3.43 0.52
CA ALA A 72 -59.97 -3.18 -0.50
C ALA A 72 -60.25 -1.89 -1.30
N SER A 73 -61.50 -1.61 -1.65
CA SER A 73 -61.91 -0.36 -2.30
C SER A 73 -61.60 0.87 -1.42
N ALA A 74 -61.90 0.78 -0.12
CA ALA A 74 -61.63 1.84 0.85
C ALA A 74 -60.12 2.05 1.08
N GLY A 75 -59.35 0.96 1.25
CA GLY A 75 -57.89 1.00 1.40
C GLY A 75 -57.19 1.64 0.19
N ALA A 76 -57.61 1.31 -1.03
CA ALA A 76 -57.09 1.91 -2.25
C ALA A 76 -57.33 3.45 -2.31
N LYS A 77 -58.50 3.93 -1.88
CA LYS A 77 -58.77 5.37 -1.72
C LYS A 77 -57.87 6.01 -0.67
N ALA A 78 -57.68 5.37 0.49
CA ALA A 78 -56.83 5.88 1.56
C ALA A 78 -55.35 6.01 1.11
N VAL A 79 -54.80 5.00 0.42
CA VAL A 79 -53.44 5.03 -0.14
C VAL A 79 -53.30 6.12 -1.20
N ALA A 80 -54.29 6.29 -2.09
CA ALA A 80 -54.28 7.34 -3.10
C ALA A 80 -54.27 8.75 -2.48
N SER A 81 -55.07 8.98 -1.44
CA SER A 81 -55.08 10.25 -0.69
C SER A 81 -53.77 10.51 0.07
N ALA A 82 -53.21 9.48 0.71
CA ALA A 82 -51.93 9.57 1.41
C ALA A 82 -50.77 9.88 0.44
N PHE A 83 -50.79 9.31 -0.77
CA PHE A 83 -49.81 9.60 -1.82
C PHE A 83 -49.84 11.07 -2.25
N GLU A 84 -51.02 11.63 -2.54
CA GLU A 84 -51.11 13.04 -2.95
C GLU A 84 -50.78 14.02 -1.81
N ALA A 85 -51.20 13.72 -0.58
CA ALA A 85 -50.81 14.52 0.59
C ALA A 85 -49.29 14.57 0.78
N ALA A 86 -48.61 13.42 0.70
CA ALA A 86 -47.16 13.36 0.83
C ALA A 86 -46.43 13.94 -0.39
N LYS A 87 -46.97 13.79 -1.61
CA LYS A 87 -46.47 14.43 -2.84
C LYS A 87 -46.56 15.96 -2.79
N ALA A 88 -47.57 16.52 -2.12
CA ALA A 88 -47.68 17.95 -1.87
C ALA A 88 -46.73 18.45 -0.77
N ALA A 89 -46.37 17.59 0.20
CA ALA A 89 -45.45 17.91 1.29
C ALA A 89 -43.96 17.66 0.96
N THR A 90 -43.66 16.85 -0.06
CA THR A 90 -42.27 16.58 -0.53
C THR A 90 -41.70 17.83 -1.20
N ILE A 91 -40.44 18.17 -0.92
CA ILE A 91 -39.74 19.29 -1.55
C ILE A 91 -39.49 18.99 -3.03
N HIS A 92 -39.81 19.95 -3.91
CA HIS A 92 -39.65 19.75 -5.34
C HIS A 92 -38.15 19.71 -5.73
N PRO A 93 -37.67 18.72 -6.52
CA PRO A 93 -36.23 18.55 -6.80
C PRO A 93 -35.52 19.76 -7.40
N GLN A 94 -36.23 20.66 -8.07
CA GLN A 94 -35.66 21.92 -8.58
C GLN A 94 -35.22 22.88 -7.46
N VAL A 95 -35.89 22.87 -6.31
CA VAL A 95 -35.52 23.68 -5.13
C VAL A 95 -34.21 23.16 -4.54
N ILE A 96 -34.11 21.82 -4.40
CA ILE A 96 -32.89 21.13 -3.94
C ILE A 96 -31.74 21.40 -4.91
N ALA A 97 -31.98 21.31 -6.23
CA ALA A 97 -30.98 21.60 -7.24
C ALA A 97 -30.49 23.07 -7.20
N ALA A 98 -31.40 24.04 -7.02
CA ALA A 98 -31.05 25.45 -6.88
C ALA A 98 -30.19 25.70 -5.61
N ASN A 99 -30.54 25.09 -4.48
CA ASN A 99 -29.76 25.13 -3.24
C ASN A 99 -28.33 24.56 -3.46
N ARG A 100 -28.19 23.35 -4.02
CA ARG A 100 -26.86 22.75 -4.25
C ARG A 100 -26.03 23.55 -5.26
N GLN A 101 -26.66 24.16 -6.27
CA GLN A 101 -25.97 25.06 -7.21
C GLN A 101 -25.47 26.33 -6.50
N ALA A 102 -26.28 26.97 -5.65
CA ALA A 102 -25.88 28.14 -4.88
C ALA A 102 -24.72 27.81 -3.92
N PHE A 103 -24.79 26.70 -3.20
CA PHE A 103 -23.69 26.17 -2.38
C PHE A 103 -22.40 25.99 -3.20
N LEU A 104 -22.47 25.32 -4.35
CA LEU A 104 -21.29 25.07 -5.20
C LEU A 104 -20.69 26.35 -5.82
N GLN A 105 -21.47 27.42 -6.00
CA GLN A 105 -20.94 28.73 -6.38
C GLN A 105 -20.26 29.43 -5.20
N ALA A 106 -20.88 29.41 -4.02
CA ALA A 106 -20.35 30.01 -2.80
C ALA A 106 -19.03 29.37 -2.36
N VAL A 107 -18.93 28.03 -2.40
CA VAL A 107 -17.69 27.28 -2.08
C VAL A 107 -16.57 27.64 -3.06
N ARG A 108 -16.83 27.63 -4.38
CA ARG A 108 -15.81 27.97 -5.40
C ARG A 108 -15.29 29.40 -5.33
N THR A 109 -16.04 30.31 -4.70
CA THR A 109 -15.65 31.71 -4.51
C THR A 109 -15.13 32.01 -3.08
N ASN A 110 -15.08 31.02 -2.18
CA ASN A 110 -14.76 31.21 -0.76
C ASN A 110 -13.24 31.35 -0.45
N VAL A 111 -12.45 31.94 -1.35
CA VAL A 111 -10.97 32.01 -1.27
C VAL A 111 -10.48 32.67 0.04
N PHE A 112 -11.26 33.62 0.58
CA PHE A 112 -10.95 34.36 1.81
C PHE A 112 -11.90 34.04 2.98
N GLY A 113 -12.69 32.97 2.91
CA GLY A 113 -13.61 32.57 3.97
C GLY A 113 -14.90 33.39 4.11
N PHE A 114 -15.04 34.53 3.42
CA PHE A 114 -16.19 35.44 3.55
C PHE A 114 -17.57 34.82 3.24
N ASN A 115 -17.63 33.75 2.44
CA ASN A 115 -18.90 33.07 2.14
C ASN A 115 -19.32 32.06 3.21
N ALA A 116 -18.51 31.82 4.25
CA ALA A 116 -18.81 30.82 5.28
C ALA A 116 -20.23 30.95 5.92
N PRO A 117 -20.77 32.15 6.23
CA PRO A 117 -22.13 32.28 6.74
C PRO A 117 -23.20 31.87 5.72
N PHE A 118 -23.00 32.17 4.43
CA PHE A 118 -23.91 31.76 3.36
C PHE A 118 -23.84 30.25 3.11
N ILE A 119 -22.65 29.66 3.17
CA ILE A 119 -22.43 28.21 3.05
C ILE A 119 -23.16 27.48 4.19
N ALA A 120 -23.04 27.97 5.44
CA ALA A 120 -23.75 27.41 6.58
C ALA A 120 -25.29 27.53 6.44
N ALA A 121 -25.80 28.67 5.96
CA ALA A 121 -27.23 28.85 5.70
C ALA A 121 -27.75 27.94 4.57
N ALA A 122 -26.95 27.72 3.52
CA ALA A 122 -27.30 26.83 2.41
C ALA A 122 -27.37 25.36 2.86
N GLU A 123 -26.44 24.89 3.70
CA GLU A 123 -26.52 23.55 4.28
C GLU A 123 -27.69 23.44 5.29
N SER A 124 -27.93 24.44 6.14
CA SER A 124 -29.07 24.44 7.07
C SER A 124 -30.41 24.29 6.33
N ALA A 125 -30.60 24.99 5.21
CA ALA A 125 -31.79 24.86 4.37
C ALA A 125 -31.88 23.48 3.67
N TYR A 126 -30.74 22.83 3.40
CA TYR A 126 -30.72 21.48 2.85
C TYR A 126 -31.14 20.43 3.89
N GLU A 127 -30.70 20.58 5.14
CA GLU A 127 -31.15 19.75 6.26
C GLU A 127 -32.66 19.93 6.55
N GLU A 128 -33.18 21.16 6.44
CA GLU A 128 -34.63 21.43 6.51
C GLU A 128 -35.41 20.71 5.41
N PHE A 129 -34.90 20.69 4.17
CA PHE A 129 -35.52 19.94 3.07
C PHE A 129 -35.53 18.43 3.34
N TRP A 130 -34.42 17.89 3.85
CA TRP A 130 -34.32 16.47 4.20
C TRP A 130 -35.30 16.10 5.32
N ALA A 131 -35.41 16.92 6.37
CA ALA A 131 -36.37 16.73 7.45
C ALA A 131 -37.83 16.76 6.96
N ALA A 132 -38.17 17.69 6.05
CA ALA A 132 -39.49 17.77 5.43
C ALA A 132 -39.85 16.52 4.60
N ASP A 133 -38.93 16.06 3.75
CA ASP A 133 -39.11 14.84 2.94
C ASP A 133 -39.24 13.58 3.81
N VAL A 134 -38.44 13.47 4.88
CA VAL A 134 -38.54 12.37 5.86
C VAL A 134 -39.90 12.40 6.58
N ALA A 135 -40.39 13.57 6.99
CA ALA A 135 -41.71 13.70 7.61
C ALA A 135 -42.85 13.34 6.64
N ALA A 136 -42.78 13.79 5.38
CA ALA A 136 -43.75 13.49 4.33
C ALA A 136 -43.80 11.98 4.02
N LEU A 137 -42.65 11.33 3.83
CA LEU A 137 -42.56 9.90 3.55
C LEU A 137 -42.90 9.02 4.77
N THR A 138 -42.59 9.47 6.00
CA THR A 138 -43.01 8.78 7.23
C THR A 138 -44.53 8.81 7.39
N SER A 139 -45.15 9.96 7.10
CA SER A 139 -46.62 10.11 7.11
C SER A 139 -47.29 9.29 6.00
N TYR A 140 -46.69 9.24 4.81
CA TYR A 140 -47.14 8.36 3.73
C TYR A 140 -47.09 6.88 4.12
N HIS A 141 -45.95 6.43 4.68
CA HIS A 141 -45.78 5.06 5.17
C HIS A 141 -46.82 4.73 6.24
N ALA A 142 -46.98 5.59 7.26
CA ALA A 142 -47.98 5.37 8.32
C ALA A 142 -49.41 5.24 7.75
N GLY A 143 -49.81 6.11 6.83
CA GLY A 143 -51.13 6.04 6.18
C GLY A 143 -51.30 4.79 5.30
N ALA A 144 -50.28 4.42 4.53
CA ALA A 144 -50.30 3.24 3.68
C ALA A 144 -50.29 1.93 4.49
N SER A 145 -49.48 1.83 5.54
CA SER A 145 -49.46 0.70 6.47
C SER A 145 -50.77 0.57 7.24
N ALA A 146 -51.40 1.67 7.65
CA ALA A 146 -52.71 1.65 8.30
C ALA A 146 -53.83 1.21 7.35
N ALA A 147 -53.77 1.58 6.06
CA ALA A 147 -54.68 1.06 5.06
C ALA A 147 -54.45 -0.44 4.77
N ALA A 148 -53.18 -0.86 4.71
CA ALA A 148 -52.80 -2.25 4.48
C ALA A 148 -53.16 -3.18 5.65
N SER A 149 -53.08 -2.71 6.91
CA SER A 149 -53.40 -3.52 8.09
C SER A 149 -54.89 -3.89 8.21
N GLN A 150 -55.78 -3.18 7.51
CA GLN A 150 -57.20 -3.54 7.40
C GLN A 150 -57.46 -4.65 6.37
N LEU A 151 -56.50 -4.98 5.50
CA LEU A 151 -56.64 -6.00 4.46
C LEU A 151 -56.51 -7.41 5.06
N SER A 152 -57.61 -7.90 5.62
CA SER A 152 -57.72 -9.24 6.20
C SER A 152 -57.37 -10.34 5.20
N SER A 153 -56.49 -11.27 5.58
CA SER A 153 -55.98 -12.33 4.70
C SER A 153 -57.07 -13.27 4.17
N TRP A 154 -57.13 -13.46 2.85
CA TRP A 154 -58.03 -14.38 2.17
C TRP A 154 -57.90 -15.85 2.63
N ALA A 155 -56.75 -16.24 3.20
CA ALA A 155 -56.56 -17.55 3.80
C ALA A 155 -57.61 -17.90 4.86
N GLN A 156 -58.17 -16.89 5.54
CA GLN A 156 -59.19 -17.08 6.58
C GLN A 156 -60.61 -17.36 6.03
N THR A 157 -60.88 -17.13 4.74
CA THR A 157 -62.20 -17.42 4.14
C THR A 157 -62.28 -18.82 3.51
N LEU A 158 -61.14 -19.46 3.29
CA LEU A 158 -61.01 -20.77 2.65
C LEU A 158 -61.36 -22.01 3.51
N PRO A 159 -61.26 -22.03 4.86
CA PRO A 159 -61.50 -23.25 5.65
C PRO A 159 -62.94 -23.82 5.57
N GLY A 160 -63.91 -23.04 5.09
CA GLY A 160 -65.28 -23.48 4.85
C GLY A 160 -65.54 -24.07 3.46
N LEU A 161 -64.55 -24.07 2.56
CA LEU A 161 -64.70 -24.54 1.17
C LEU A 161 -64.15 -25.97 0.99
N PRO A 162 -64.97 -26.97 0.62
CA PRO A 162 -64.51 -28.33 0.39
C PRO A 162 -63.35 -28.42 -0.63
N GLY A 163 -62.31 -29.16 -0.28
CA GLY A 163 -61.21 -29.52 -1.19
C GLY A 163 -60.09 -28.49 -1.40
N ILE A 164 -60.25 -27.22 -1.01
CA ILE A 164 -59.23 -26.18 -1.30
C ILE A 164 -58.23 -25.99 -0.12
N GLY A 165 -58.66 -26.24 1.12
CA GLY A 165 -57.87 -25.97 2.33
C GLY A 165 -56.55 -26.75 2.51
N GLN A 166 -56.20 -27.68 1.62
CA GLN A 166 -54.95 -28.44 1.66
C GLN A 166 -53.79 -27.77 0.90
N LEU A 167 -54.06 -26.74 0.09
CA LEU A 167 -53.05 -26.03 -0.72
C LEU A 167 -52.14 -25.07 0.10
N SER A 168 -52.41 -24.87 1.39
CA SER A 168 -51.64 -23.98 2.26
C SER A 168 -50.82 -24.75 3.31
N GLY A 169 -49.54 -25.00 3.01
CA GLY A 169 -48.55 -25.44 4.01
C GLY A 169 -48.41 -26.95 4.25
N GLY A 170 -48.84 -27.79 3.30
CA GLY A 170 -48.53 -29.23 3.34
C GLY A 170 -47.02 -29.53 3.18
N PRO A 171 -46.58 -30.77 3.48
CA PRO A 171 -45.22 -31.22 3.20
C PRO A 171 -44.91 -31.21 1.69
N ALA A 172 -43.63 -31.37 1.34
CA ALA A 172 -43.12 -31.24 -0.03
C ALA A 172 -43.97 -31.99 -1.08
N ALA A 173 -44.27 -31.31 -2.19
CA ALA A 173 -45.23 -31.75 -3.19
C ALA A 173 -44.95 -33.18 -3.68
N ALA A 174 -45.99 -34.01 -3.70
CA ALA A 174 -45.90 -35.39 -4.11
C ALA A 174 -45.76 -35.50 -5.64
N PRO A 175 -45.19 -36.59 -6.18
CA PRO A 175 -45.10 -36.82 -7.64
C PRO A 175 -46.45 -36.87 -8.37
N THR A 176 -47.55 -36.97 -7.61
CA THR A 176 -48.94 -37.00 -8.05
C THR A 176 -49.63 -35.63 -8.07
N ASP A 177 -49.00 -34.58 -7.54
CA ASP A 177 -49.67 -33.30 -7.34
C ASP A 177 -49.96 -32.58 -8.68
N PRO A 178 -51.11 -31.92 -8.85
CA PRO A 178 -51.52 -31.36 -10.14
C PRO A 178 -50.50 -30.38 -10.74
N ASN A 179 -50.16 -30.58 -12.01
CA ASN A 179 -49.39 -29.62 -12.79
C ASN A 179 -50.32 -28.61 -13.49
N ILE A 180 -49.94 -27.34 -13.52
CA ILE A 180 -50.66 -26.25 -14.18
C ILE A 180 -49.85 -25.79 -15.39
N GLY A 181 -50.23 -26.22 -16.59
CA GLY A 181 -49.56 -25.90 -17.86
C GLY A 181 -49.10 -27.14 -18.64
N PHE A 182 -48.48 -26.94 -19.80
CA PHE A 182 -48.26 -28.00 -20.80
C PHE A 182 -46.89 -28.69 -20.68
N GLY A 183 -46.84 -29.99 -20.98
CA GLY A 183 -45.58 -30.75 -21.11
C GLY A 183 -44.83 -31.02 -19.79
N ASN A 184 -45.44 -30.77 -18.64
CA ASN A 184 -44.82 -30.99 -17.33
C ASN A 184 -44.67 -32.47 -16.96
N LYS A 185 -43.66 -32.80 -16.14
CA LYS A 185 -43.33 -34.13 -15.61
C LYS A 185 -43.01 -34.05 -14.10
N GLY A 186 -43.31 -35.11 -13.37
CA GLY A 186 -43.39 -35.06 -11.90
C GLY A 186 -44.65 -34.30 -11.44
N GLY A 187 -44.72 -33.95 -10.16
CA GLY A 187 -45.88 -33.26 -9.57
C GLY A 187 -45.63 -31.78 -9.23
N GLY A 188 -46.73 -31.03 -9.07
CA GLY A 188 -46.78 -29.70 -8.47
C GLY A 188 -46.18 -28.54 -9.30
N ASN A 189 -45.92 -28.74 -10.60
CA ASN A 189 -45.29 -27.70 -11.43
C ASN A 189 -46.30 -26.66 -11.95
N ILE A 190 -45.88 -25.39 -12.06
CA ILE A 190 -46.67 -24.27 -12.58
C ILE A 190 -45.89 -23.60 -13.73
N GLY A 191 -46.48 -23.57 -14.92
CA GLY A 191 -45.83 -23.16 -16.18
C GLY A 191 -45.67 -24.35 -17.13
N SER A 192 -44.79 -24.27 -18.14
CA SER A 192 -44.70 -25.30 -19.18
C SER A 192 -43.33 -25.96 -19.31
N GLY A 193 -43.31 -27.26 -19.61
CA GLY A 193 -42.09 -28.04 -19.90
C GLY A 193 -41.21 -28.36 -18.69
N ASN A 194 -41.71 -28.22 -17.47
CA ASN A 194 -40.95 -28.51 -16.25
C ASN A 194 -40.85 -30.03 -15.98
N ASN A 195 -39.81 -30.45 -15.25
CA ASN A 195 -39.58 -31.82 -14.87
C ASN A 195 -39.08 -31.92 -13.42
N SER A 196 -40.00 -32.00 -12.45
CA SER A 196 -39.69 -32.15 -11.02
C SER A 196 -39.27 -33.57 -10.61
N GLY A 197 -39.41 -34.55 -11.52
CA GLY A 197 -39.07 -35.95 -11.27
C GLY A 197 -39.92 -36.53 -10.14
N THR A 198 -39.29 -36.84 -9.01
CA THR A 198 -39.94 -37.32 -7.79
C THR A 198 -39.87 -36.34 -6.61
N GLY A 199 -39.34 -35.13 -6.82
CA GLY A 199 -39.28 -34.08 -5.81
C GLY A 199 -40.29 -32.95 -6.05
N ALA A 200 -40.20 -31.89 -5.27
CA ALA A 200 -41.16 -30.78 -5.30
C ALA A 200 -41.18 -30.04 -6.64
N GLY A 201 -42.36 -29.53 -7.01
CA GLY A 201 -42.63 -28.84 -8.26
C GLY A 201 -41.84 -27.55 -8.48
N ASN A 202 -41.79 -27.12 -9.74
CA ASN A 202 -41.14 -25.88 -10.19
C ASN A 202 -42.17 -24.82 -10.61
N ILE A 203 -41.80 -23.54 -10.56
CA ILE A 203 -42.60 -22.42 -11.02
C ILE A 203 -41.85 -21.70 -12.15
N GLY A 204 -42.48 -21.49 -13.30
CA GLY A 204 -41.85 -20.98 -14.53
C GLY A 204 -41.76 -22.07 -15.61
N ASN A 205 -40.85 -21.97 -16.57
CA ASN A 205 -40.84 -22.85 -17.74
C ASN A 205 -39.51 -23.60 -17.93
N GLY A 206 -39.58 -24.84 -18.44
CA GLY A 206 -38.40 -25.60 -18.86
C GLY A 206 -37.43 -26.02 -17.76
N ASN A 207 -37.82 -25.97 -16.48
CA ASN A 207 -36.94 -26.35 -15.37
C ASN A 207 -36.80 -27.87 -15.25
N THR A 208 -35.63 -28.39 -14.88
CA THR A 208 -35.40 -29.82 -14.60
C THR A 208 -34.72 -30.01 -13.26
N GLY A 209 -35.30 -30.86 -12.39
CA GLY A 209 -35.00 -30.90 -10.96
C GLY A 209 -36.11 -30.20 -10.17
N SER A 210 -35.92 -29.98 -8.87
CA SER A 210 -37.01 -29.65 -7.93
C SER A 210 -36.91 -28.25 -7.32
N SER A 211 -38.05 -27.68 -6.95
CA SER A 211 -38.16 -26.40 -6.23
C SER A 211 -37.56 -25.17 -6.95
N ASN A 212 -37.43 -25.20 -8.28
CA ASN A 212 -36.90 -24.04 -9.02
C ASN A 212 -37.98 -22.98 -9.28
N PHE A 213 -37.58 -21.71 -9.32
CA PHE A 213 -38.44 -20.57 -9.60
C PHE A 213 -37.85 -19.69 -10.72
N GLY A 214 -38.59 -19.53 -11.83
CA GLY A 214 -38.16 -18.87 -13.06
C GLY A 214 -37.90 -19.87 -14.20
N ASP A 215 -37.08 -19.53 -15.19
CA ASP A 215 -37.07 -20.25 -16.48
C ASP A 215 -35.74 -20.97 -16.79
N GLY A 216 -35.82 -22.23 -17.24
CA GLY A 216 -34.70 -22.98 -17.81
C GLY A 216 -33.62 -23.43 -16.82
N ASN A 217 -33.93 -23.55 -15.53
CA ASN A 217 -32.97 -24.00 -14.52
C ASN A 217 -32.80 -25.53 -14.54
N THR A 218 -31.59 -26.03 -14.29
CA THR A 218 -31.27 -27.46 -14.16
C THR A 218 -30.63 -27.73 -12.79
N GLY A 219 -31.16 -28.70 -12.05
CA GLY A 219 -30.83 -28.98 -10.65
C GLY A 219 -31.90 -28.44 -9.69
N ASN A 220 -31.56 -28.21 -8.42
CA ASN A 220 -32.56 -28.01 -7.36
C ASN A 220 -32.48 -26.65 -6.66
N ASN A 221 -33.62 -26.11 -6.24
CA ASN A 221 -33.76 -24.87 -5.44
C ASN A 221 -33.15 -23.61 -6.10
N ASN A 222 -33.07 -23.53 -7.43
CA ASN A 222 -32.56 -22.34 -8.11
C ASN A 222 -33.67 -21.28 -8.29
N ILE A 223 -33.33 -20.01 -8.17
CA ILE A 223 -34.24 -18.87 -8.35
C ILE A 223 -33.68 -17.96 -9.44
N GLY A 224 -34.49 -17.57 -10.41
CA GLY A 224 -34.08 -16.87 -11.63
C GLY A 224 -34.05 -17.82 -12.82
N GLY A 225 -33.06 -17.76 -13.71
CA GLY A 225 -33.13 -18.51 -14.97
C GLY A 225 -31.81 -18.94 -15.59
N GLY A 226 -31.84 -20.05 -16.31
CA GLY A 226 -30.67 -20.65 -16.97
C GLY A 226 -29.57 -21.13 -16.03
N ASN A 227 -29.84 -21.29 -14.73
CA ASN A 227 -28.85 -21.79 -13.77
C ASN A 227 -28.67 -23.31 -13.91
N ASN A 228 -27.45 -23.82 -13.75
CA ASN A 228 -27.13 -25.25 -13.80
C ASN A 228 -26.37 -25.71 -12.54
N GLY A 229 -27.09 -26.32 -11.62
CA GLY A 229 -26.61 -26.80 -10.33
C GLY A 229 -27.66 -26.58 -9.23
N ASN A 230 -27.24 -26.32 -7.99
CA ASN A 230 -28.17 -26.27 -6.85
C ASN A 230 -28.10 -24.96 -6.07
N GLY A 231 -29.25 -24.41 -5.68
CA GLY A 231 -29.35 -23.28 -4.76
C GLY A 231 -28.81 -21.95 -5.31
N ASN A 232 -28.78 -21.78 -6.63
CA ASN A 232 -28.30 -20.53 -7.25
C ASN A 232 -29.42 -19.48 -7.32
N LEU A 233 -29.07 -18.21 -7.12
CA LEU A 233 -29.99 -17.07 -7.18
C LEU A 233 -29.54 -16.06 -8.24
N GLY A 234 -30.29 -15.92 -9.33
CA GLY A 234 -30.05 -14.99 -10.44
C GLY A 234 -30.02 -15.70 -11.79
N LEU A 235 -29.16 -15.28 -12.72
CA LEU A 235 -29.19 -15.77 -14.11
C LEU A 235 -27.88 -16.48 -14.51
N GLY A 236 -28.00 -17.61 -15.20
CA GLY A 236 -26.90 -18.26 -15.91
C GLY A 236 -25.76 -18.79 -15.03
N ASN A 237 -25.98 -19.01 -13.73
CA ASN A 237 -24.93 -19.49 -12.83
C ASN A 237 -24.75 -21.00 -12.93
N PHE A 238 -23.50 -21.48 -12.89
CA PHE A 238 -23.12 -22.88 -12.90
C PHE A 238 -22.52 -23.27 -11.54
N GLY A 239 -22.82 -24.46 -11.01
CA GLY A 239 -22.33 -24.93 -9.70
C GLY A 239 -23.34 -24.74 -8.56
N THR A 240 -22.89 -24.67 -7.31
CA THR A 240 -23.80 -24.67 -6.14
C THR A 240 -23.65 -23.46 -5.23
N GLY A 241 -24.76 -22.73 -5.01
CA GLY A 241 -24.82 -21.61 -4.05
C GLY A 241 -24.41 -20.24 -4.59
N ASN A 242 -24.34 -20.05 -5.92
CA ASN A 242 -23.97 -18.76 -6.50
C ASN A 242 -25.13 -17.76 -6.41
N TRP A 243 -24.85 -16.51 -6.09
CA TRP A 243 -25.82 -15.40 -6.16
C TRP A 243 -25.36 -14.35 -7.18
N GLY A 244 -26.05 -14.27 -8.32
CA GLY A 244 -25.98 -13.15 -9.25
C GLY A 244 -26.01 -13.59 -10.71
N LEU A 245 -25.05 -13.15 -11.53
CA LEU A 245 -25.11 -13.32 -13.00
C LEU A 245 -23.88 -14.04 -13.55
N GLY A 246 -24.06 -15.21 -14.15
CA GLY A 246 -23.00 -15.90 -14.90
C GLY A 246 -21.82 -16.41 -14.08
N ASN A 247 -21.98 -16.61 -12.77
CA ASN A 247 -20.91 -17.16 -11.94
C ASN A 247 -20.73 -18.67 -12.22
N THR A 248 -19.50 -19.15 -12.31
CA THR A 248 -19.17 -20.54 -12.66
C THR A 248 -18.36 -21.21 -11.55
N GLY A 249 -18.99 -22.13 -10.85
CA GLY A 249 -18.35 -23.02 -9.89
C GLY A 249 -17.38 -23.99 -10.53
N THR A 250 -16.18 -24.14 -9.94
CA THR A 250 -15.34 -25.31 -10.23
C THR A 250 -15.79 -26.48 -9.36
N PRO A 251 -16.22 -27.62 -9.94
CA PRO A 251 -16.47 -28.81 -9.17
C PRO A 251 -15.17 -29.26 -8.48
N ALA A 252 -15.19 -29.39 -7.15
CA ALA A 252 -14.15 -30.14 -6.46
C ALA A 252 -14.13 -31.58 -7.00
N GLY A 253 -12.94 -32.16 -7.19
CA GLY A 253 -12.77 -33.47 -7.82
C GLY A 253 -13.30 -34.63 -6.98
N GLY A 254 -14.61 -34.89 -7.03
CA GLY A 254 -15.30 -35.93 -6.28
C GLY A 254 -16.78 -35.61 -6.09
N ALA A 255 -17.62 -36.64 -5.96
CA ALA A 255 -19.05 -36.42 -5.76
C ALA A 255 -19.35 -35.81 -4.38
N ALA A 256 -20.26 -34.82 -4.36
CA ALA A 256 -20.92 -34.28 -3.17
C ALA A 256 -20.05 -33.61 -2.08
N GLN A 257 -19.29 -32.57 -2.44
CA GLN A 257 -18.95 -31.47 -1.51
C GLN A 257 -19.21 -30.08 -2.15
N PRO A 258 -19.57 -29.04 -1.36
CA PRO A 258 -20.14 -27.81 -1.88
C PRO A 258 -19.08 -26.86 -2.48
N GLY A 259 -19.06 -26.77 -3.81
CA GLY A 259 -18.28 -25.78 -4.56
C GLY A 259 -19.19 -24.79 -5.28
N ALA A 260 -19.23 -23.55 -4.78
CA ALA A 260 -19.40 -22.27 -5.51
C ALA A 260 -20.32 -21.22 -4.86
N ASN A 261 -20.02 -20.80 -3.62
CA ASN A 261 -20.72 -19.67 -2.99
C ASN A 261 -20.26 -18.30 -3.54
N ASN A 262 -20.21 -18.14 -4.87
CA ASN A 262 -19.80 -16.88 -5.49
C ASN A 262 -20.96 -15.88 -5.46
N ILE A 263 -20.68 -14.62 -5.11
CA ILE A 263 -21.68 -13.55 -5.05
C ILE A 263 -21.26 -12.43 -6.00
N GLY A 264 -22.16 -11.98 -6.87
CA GLY A 264 -21.92 -10.94 -7.87
C GLY A 264 -21.99 -11.46 -9.31
N MET A 265 -21.06 -11.07 -10.19
CA MET A 265 -21.17 -11.34 -11.63
C MET A 265 -19.90 -11.98 -12.21
N GLY A 266 -20.04 -13.02 -13.04
CA GLY A 266 -18.97 -13.58 -13.86
C GLY A 266 -17.80 -14.21 -13.11
N ASN A 267 -17.94 -14.47 -11.80
CA ASN A 267 -16.84 -15.07 -11.03
C ASN A 267 -16.68 -16.55 -11.37
N THR A 268 -15.45 -17.03 -11.51
CA THR A 268 -15.12 -18.42 -11.82
C THR A 268 -14.31 -19.05 -10.67
N GLY A 269 -14.72 -20.22 -10.18
CA GLY A 269 -14.16 -20.89 -9.01
C GLY A 269 -15.10 -20.82 -7.80
N ASN A 270 -14.59 -20.62 -6.57
CA ASN A 270 -15.41 -20.75 -5.35
C ASN A 270 -15.28 -19.56 -4.39
N ASN A 271 -16.39 -19.22 -3.72
CA ASN A 271 -16.45 -18.25 -2.62
C ASN A 271 -15.91 -16.85 -2.99
N ASN A 272 -16.00 -16.45 -4.26
CA ASN A 272 -15.60 -15.12 -4.71
C ASN A 272 -16.73 -14.10 -4.52
N LEU A 273 -16.41 -12.87 -4.12
CA LEU A 273 -17.35 -11.77 -3.91
C LEU A 273 -17.03 -10.58 -4.84
N GLY A 274 -17.90 -10.32 -5.81
CA GLY A 274 -17.87 -9.15 -6.69
C GLY A 274 -17.90 -9.51 -8.17
N LEU A 275 -16.96 -9.00 -8.97
CA LEU A 275 -17.10 -8.95 -10.44
C LEU A 275 -15.92 -9.62 -11.18
N GLY A 276 -16.13 -10.75 -11.84
CA GLY A 276 -15.17 -11.34 -12.78
C GLY A 276 -13.89 -11.90 -12.15
N ASN A 277 -13.93 -12.28 -10.86
CA ASN A 277 -12.78 -12.90 -10.20
C ASN A 277 -12.61 -14.35 -10.66
N THR A 278 -11.37 -14.83 -10.82
CA THR A 278 -11.04 -16.19 -11.26
C THR A 278 -10.13 -16.90 -10.24
N GLY A 279 -10.62 -17.98 -9.64
CA GLY A 279 -9.97 -18.76 -8.58
C GLY A 279 -10.84 -18.81 -7.33
N ASN A 280 -10.27 -18.82 -6.12
CA ASN A 280 -11.05 -19.05 -4.89
C ASN A 280 -10.88 -17.95 -3.84
N GLY A 281 -11.97 -17.56 -3.19
CA GLY A 281 -11.96 -16.66 -2.02
C GLY A 281 -11.60 -15.20 -2.31
N ASN A 282 -11.64 -14.76 -3.57
CA ASN A 282 -11.31 -13.38 -3.92
C ASN A 282 -12.46 -12.41 -3.62
N GLN A 283 -12.16 -11.17 -3.27
CA GLN A 283 -13.13 -10.10 -3.02
C GLN A 283 -12.81 -8.86 -3.87
N GLY A 284 -13.82 -8.19 -4.40
CA GLY A 284 -13.67 -7.09 -5.37
C GLY A 284 -13.85 -7.58 -6.81
N GLY A 285 -12.97 -7.24 -7.76
CA GLY A 285 -13.22 -7.62 -9.16
C GLY A 285 -12.03 -7.74 -10.10
N GLY A 286 -12.09 -8.68 -11.04
CA GLY A 286 -11.04 -8.98 -12.01
C GLY A 286 -9.78 -9.63 -11.42
N ASN A 287 -9.83 -10.10 -10.17
CA ASN A 287 -8.69 -10.73 -9.52
C ASN A 287 -8.50 -12.17 -10.02
N THR A 288 -7.25 -12.57 -10.30
CA THR A 288 -6.90 -13.90 -10.80
C THR A 288 -5.94 -14.60 -9.83
N GLY A 289 -6.37 -15.76 -9.31
CA GLY A 289 -5.70 -16.54 -8.27
C GLY A 289 -6.58 -16.67 -7.02
N ASN A 290 -6.01 -16.72 -5.81
CA ASN A 290 -6.77 -17.08 -4.61
C ASN A 290 -6.59 -16.09 -3.45
N ASN A 291 -7.65 -15.89 -2.65
CA ASN A 291 -7.66 -15.07 -1.43
C ASN A 291 -7.24 -13.60 -1.64
N ASN A 292 -7.44 -13.04 -2.83
CA ASN A 292 -7.09 -11.65 -3.12
C ASN A 292 -8.24 -10.69 -2.74
N ILE A 293 -7.96 -9.51 -2.18
CA ILE A 293 -8.97 -8.50 -1.83
C ILE A 293 -8.64 -7.20 -2.57
N GLY A 294 -9.33 -6.90 -3.66
CA GLY A 294 -8.95 -5.78 -4.51
C GLY A 294 -9.58 -5.75 -5.90
N PHE A 295 -8.93 -5.04 -6.82
CA PHE A 295 -9.35 -4.99 -8.22
C PHE A 295 -8.20 -5.28 -9.18
N GLY A 296 -8.38 -6.22 -10.12
CA GLY A 296 -7.41 -6.52 -11.20
C GLY A 296 -6.11 -7.18 -10.74
N LEU A 297 -6.07 -7.78 -9.55
CA LEU A 297 -4.88 -8.42 -8.98
C LEU A 297 -4.54 -9.73 -9.71
N GLN A 298 -3.25 -10.07 -9.82
CA GLN A 298 -2.78 -11.35 -10.35
C GLN A 298 -1.79 -11.98 -9.37
N GLY A 299 -2.17 -13.11 -8.75
CA GLY A 299 -1.39 -13.75 -7.71
C GLY A 299 -2.28 -14.41 -6.65
N ASN A 300 -1.71 -14.75 -5.50
CA ASN A 300 -2.48 -15.23 -4.36
C ASN A 300 -2.23 -14.31 -3.15
N ASN A 301 -3.23 -14.20 -2.28
CA ASN A 301 -3.12 -13.55 -0.97
C ASN A 301 -2.75 -12.04 -1.03
N LEU A 302 -3.09 -11.36 -2.13
CA LEU A 302 -2.82 -9.94 -2.40
C LEU A 302 -3.99 -9.03 -1.97
N ILE A 303 -3.70 -7.85 -1.41
CA ILE A 303 -4.70 -6.81 -1.09
C ILE A 303 -4.34 -5.50 -1.79
N GLY A 304 -5.14 -5.00 -2.74
CA GLY A 304 -4.79 -3.78 -3.49
C GLY A 304 -5.53 -3.53 -4.80
N VAL A 305 -4.89 -2.85 -5.76
CA VAL A 305 -5.44 -2.51 -7.07
C VAL A 305 -4.40 -2.63 -8.19
N GLY A 306 -4.71 -3.43 -9.22
CA GLY A 306 -3.88 -3.66 -10.40
C GLY A 306 -2.55 -4.31 -10.03
N GLY A 307 -1.46 -3.61 -10.29
CA GLY A 307 -0.12 -4.02 -9.85
C GLY A 307 0.24 -3.58 -8.43
N ALA A 308 -0.52 -2.69 -7.79
CA ALA A 308 -0.19 -2.14 -6.47
C ALA A 308 -0.93 -2.90 -5.36
N ALA A 309 -0.24 -3.81 -4.66
CA ALA A 309 -0.86 -4.68 -3.66
C ALA A 309 0.05 -5.07 -2.49
N TYR A 310 -0.54 -5.29 -1.33
CA TYR A 310 0.10 -5.88 -0.17
C TYR A 310 -0.07 -7.41 -0.18
N ASN A 311 1.02 -8.16 -0.19
CA ASN A 311 1.03 -9.61 -0.12
C ASN A 311 0.99 -10.06 1.34
N THR A 312 -0.12 -10.65 1.75
CA THR A 312 -0.39 -11.04 3.15
C THR A 312 0.42 -12.25 3.63
N VAL A 313 1.12 -12.97 2.74
CA VAL A 313 1.99 -14.10 3.08
C VAL A 313 3.45 -13.66 3.26
N SER A 314 3.95 -12.78 2.37
CA SER A 314 5.32 -12.26 2.48
C SER A 314 5.45 -11.03 3.40
N GLY A 315 4.34 -10.34 3.66
CA GLY A 315 4.31 -9.08 4.41
C GLY A 315 4.84 -7.87 3.62
N GLN A 316 4.86 -7.95 2.29
CA GLN A 316 5.49 -6.96 1.41
C GLN A 316 4.48 -6.19 0.56
N PHE A 317 4.82 -4.94 0.21
CA PHE A 317 4.09 -4.17 -0.81
C PHE A 317 4.73 -4.38 -2.18
N GLU A 318 3.97 -4.96 -3.09
CA GLU A 318 4.29 -5.20 -4.48
C GLU A 318 3.71 -4.08 -5.36
N PHE A 319 4.45 -3.62 -6.36
CA PHE A 319 4.06 -2.53 -7.27
C PHE A 319 4.37 -2.89 -8.74
N THR A 320 3.75 -3.97 -9.20
CA THR A 320 3.94 -4.57 -10.53
C THR A 320 3.68 -3.56 -11.64
N GLY A 321 4.62 -3.39 -12.57
CA GLY A 321 4.50 -2.45 -13.70
C GLY A 321 4.75 -0.99 -13.35
N LEU A 322 4.73 -0.61 -12.06
CA LEU A 322 5.28 0.67 -11.59
C LEU A 322 6.76 0.53 -11.22
N ASN A 323 7.21 -0.67 -10.84
CA ASN A 323 8.62 -1.05 -10.82
C ASN A 323 8.92 -2.03 -11.97
N ALA A 324 10.16 -2.01 -12.46
CA ALA A 324 10.71 -2.99 -13.39
C ALA A 324 11.86 -3.76 -12.73
N GLY A 325 12.02 -5.05 -13.02
CA GLY A 325 12.95 -5.94 -12.32
C GLY A 325 12.40 -6.44 -10.97
N SER A 326 13.26 -6.83 -10.02
CA SER A 326 12.88 -7.65 -8.86
C SER A 326 13.20 -7.04 -7.50
N GLY A 327 12.43 -7.39 -6.47
CA GLY A 327 12.71 -6.99 -5.07
C GLY A 327 12.61 -5.49 -4.75
N ASN A 328 12.12 -4.66 -5.68
CA ASN A 328 12.01 -3.21 -5.47
C ASN A 328 10.80 -2.85 -4.59
N ILE A 329 11.02 -1.98 -3.61
CA ILE A 329 10.01 -1.48 -2.65
C ILE A 329 9.72 0.00 -2.96
N GLY A 330 8.45 0.38 -3.03
CA GLY A 330 8.00 1.70 -3.50
C GLY A 330 7.66 1.69 -4.99
N PHE A 331 7.81 2.82 -5.71
CA PHE A 331 7.36 2.92 -7.11
C PHE A 331 8.33 3.67 -8.04
N GLY A 332 8.23 3.41 -9.34
CA GLY A 332 9.08 4.03 -10.37
C GLY A 332 10.48 3.43 -10.47
N ASN A 333 10.81 2.41 -9.67
CA ASN A 333 12.16 1.87 -9.58
C ASN A 333 12.43 0.84 -10.69
N SER A 334 13.62 0.85 -11.30
CA SER A 334 14.00 -0.07 -12.37
C SER A 334 15.29 -0.83 -12.05
N GLY A 335 15.25 -2.16 -12.08
CA GLY A 335 16.37 -3.04 -11.76
C GLY A 335 16.09 -3.83 -10.48
N THR A 336 17.04 -3.94 -9.54
CA THR A 336 16.92 -4.93 -8.45
C THR A 336 17.11 -4.33 -7.04
N GLY A 337 16.23 -4.71 -6.10
CA GLY A 337 16.37 -4.43 -4.66
C GLY A 337 16.36 -2.96 -4.25
N ASN A 338 15.86 -2.06 -5.09
CA ASN A 338 15.80 -0.62 -4.78
C ASN A 338 14.63 -0.31 -3.83
N ILE A 339 14.83 0.60 -2.88
CA ILE A 339 13.84 1.04 -1.89
C ILE A 339 13.57 2.55 -2.07
N GLY A 340 12.31 2.92 -2.28
CA GLY A 340 11.87 4.32 -2.41
C GLY A 340 11.30 4.62 -3.79
N PHE A 341 11.72 5.72 -4.41
CA PHE A 341 11.03 6.27 -5.59
C PHE A 341 11.97 6.58 -6.76
N PHE A 342 11.61 6.12 -7.97
CA PHE A 342 12.31 6.45 -9.22
C PHE A 342 13.82 6.13 -9.26
N ASN A 343 14.29 5.16 -8.47
CA ASN A 343 15.69 4.74 -8.49
C ASN A 343 15.95 3.78 -9.67
N SER A 344 17.14 3.82 -10.25
CA SER A 344 17.52 2.98 -11.40
C SER A 344 18.78 2.18 -11.13
N GLY A 345 18.85 0.96 -11.69
CA GLY A 345 19.89 0.00 -11.40
C GLY A 345 19.58 -0.81 -10.14
N ASP A 346 20.47 -0.81 -9.18
CA ASP A 346 20.53 -1.81 -8.12
C ASP A 346 20.67 -1.19 -6.74
N GLY A 347 19.98 -1.75 -5.74
CA GLY A 347 20.34 -1.60 -4.33
C GLY A 347 20.22 -0.20 -3.71
N ASN A 348 19.59 0.74 -4.41
CA ASN A 348 19.47 2.13 -3.96
C ASN A 348 18.42 2.28 -2.85
N VAL A 349 18.64 3.19 -1.90
CA VAL A 349 17.66 3.53 -0.85
C VAL A 349 17.40 5.04 -0.84
N GLY A 350 16.27 5.46 -1.42
CA GLY A 350 15.82 6.86 -1.43
C GLY A 350 15.12 7.25 -2.73
N ILE A 351 15.51 8.38 -3.36
CA ILE A 351 14.81 8.93 -4.53
C ILE A 351 15.78 9.25 -5.68
N PHE A 352 15.42 8.93 -6.92
CA PHE A 352 16.17 9.25 -8.16
C PHE A 352 17.64 8.77 -8.20
N ASN A 353 18.05 7.85 -7.33
CA ASN A 353 19.43 7.37 -7.37
C ASN A 353 19.62 6.39 -8.54
N SER A 354 20.73 6.49 -9.27
CA SER A 354 21.11 5.61 -10.37
C SER A 354 22.42 4.87 -10.09
N SER A 355 22.43 4.07 -9.02
CA SER A 355 23.55 3.17 -8.70
C SER A 355 23.34 1.79 -9.31
N ALA A 356 24.40 1.06 -9.66
CA ALA A 356 24.31 -0.31 -10.16
C ALA A 356 25.39 -1.21 -9.53
N ASN A 357 25.06 -2.48 -9.30
CA ASN A 357 26.05 -3.49 -8.90
C ASN A 357 26.58 -4.23 -10.13
N ALA A 358 27.90 -4.35 -10.23
CA ALA A 358 28.56 -5.07 -11.32
C ALA A 358 28.57 -6.60 -11.11
N VAL A 359 28.26 -7.08 -9.89
CA VAL A 359 28.29 -8.51 -9.54
C VAL A 359 26.86 -9.06 -9.49
N PRO A 360 26.45 -9.98 -10.40
CA PRO A 360 25.08 -10.51 -10.44
C PRO A 360 24.61 -11.21 -9.17
N ALA A 361 25.53 -11.77 -8.38
CA ALA A 361 25.23 -12.44 -7.11
C ALA A 361 25.02 -11.46 -5.93
N ASP A 362 25.38 -10.19 -6.11
CA ASP A 362 25.28 -9.12 -5.10
C ASP A 362 24.18 -8.10 -5.44
N LEU A 363 23.40 -8.35 -6.50
CA LEU A 363 22.25 -7.53 -6.87
C LEU A 363 21.23 -7.45 -5.72
N GLY A 364 20.78 -6.24 -5.42
CA GLY A 364 19.86 -5.91 -4.34
C GLY A 364 20.52 -5.76 -2.96
N LYS A 365 21.85 -5.86 -2.85
CA LYS A 365 22.58 -5.38 -1.67
C LYS A 365 22.62 -3.85 -1.65
N LEU A 366 22.95 -3.24 -0.51
CA LEU A 366 22.91 -1.77 -0.37
C LEU A 366 23.98 -1.07 -1.22
N GLN A 367 23.56 -0.37 -2.28
CA GLN A 367 24.43 0.31 -3.24
C GLN A 367 24.46 1.83 -3.10
N GLY A 368 23.52 2.46 -2.39
CA GLY A 368 23.52 3.91 -2.20
C GLY A 368 22.34 4.41 -1.38
N ILE A 369 22.49 5.57 -0.73
CA ILE A 369 21.46 6.16 0.16
C ILE A 369 21.23 7.63 -0.18
N GLY A 370 19.96 8.03 -0.31
CA GLY A 370 19.53 9.43 -0.34
C GLY A 370 18.90 9.84 -1.67
N PHE A 371 19.36 10.94 -2.27
CA PHE A 371 18.61 11.64 -3.33
C PHE A 371 19.48 11.94 -4.56
N GLY A 372 19.16 11.37 -5.72
CA GLY A 372 19.82 11.70 -6.99
C GLY A 372 21.29 11.31 -7.08
N ASN A 373 21.77 10.36 -6.27
CA ASN A 373 23.14 9.87 -6.35
C ASN A 373 23.32 8.89 -7.52
N SER A 374 24.47 8.87 -8.19
CA SER A 374 24.72 7.99 -9.35
C SER A 374 26.05 7.25 -9.23
N GLY A 375 26.09 5.95 -9.59
CA GLY A 375 27.29 5.11 -9.58
C GLY A 375 27.28 3.97 -8.56
N PHE A 376 28.04 4.08 -7.46
CA PHE A 376 28.18 3.05 -6.42
C PHE A 376 28.39 3.67 -5.04
N GLY A 377 27.97 3.02 -3.95
CA GLY A 377 28.30 3.32 -2.55
C GLY A 377 27.88 4.69 -1.98
N ASN A 378 27.36 5.60 -2.81
CA ASN A 378 27.19 7.01 -2.45
C ASN A 378 26.11 7.22 -1.36
N ILE A 379 26.36 8.14 -0.42
CA ILE A 379 25.43 8.49 0.66
C ILE A 379 25.24 10.01 0.70
N GLY A 380 24.00 10.47 0.50
CA GLY A 380 23.61 11.87 0.60
C GLY A 380 22.78 12.35 -0.58
N VAL A 381 23.14 13.49 -1.18
CA VAL A 381 22.36 14.14 -2.24
C VAL A 381 23.23 14.46 -3.45
N GLY A 382 22.82 14.05 -4.65
CA GLY A 382 23.40 14.49 -5.92
C GLY A 382 24.85 14.09 -6.17
N ASN A 383 25.39 13.11 -5.42
CA ASN A 383 26.77 12.69 -5.59
C ASN A 383 26.91 11.77 -6.82
N ALA A 384 28.00 11.90 -7.57
CA ALA A 384 28.25 11.11 -8.77
C ALA A 384 29.60 10.37 -8.66
N GLY A 385 29.61 9.08 -9.02
CA GLY A 385 30.79 8.21 -8.92
C GLY A 385 30.66 7.19 -7.78
N THR A 386 31.68 7.06 -6.95
CA THR A 386 31.84 5.90 -6.04
C THR A 386 31.95 6.34 -4.59
N GLY A 387 31.11 5.84 -3.68
CA GLY A 387 31.16 5.98 -2.21
C GLY A 387 31.35 7.39 -1.65
N ASN A 388 30.92 8.42 -2.37
CA ASN A 388 30.96 9.80 -1.89
C ASN A 388 29.94 10.01 -0.76
N PHE A 389 30.30 10.81 0.24
CA PHE A 389 29.46 11.18 1.37
C PHE A 389 29.14 12.69 1.37
N GLY A 390 27.86 13.05 1.29
CA GLY A 390 27.38 14.43 1.43
C GLY A 390 26.62 14.96 0.21
N PHE A 391 26.98 16.13 -0.33
CA PHE A 391 26.13 16.91 -1.24
C PHE A 391 26.83 17.33 -2.54
N GLY A 392 26.42 16.78 -3.68
CA GLY A 392 26.88 17.22 -5.01
C GLY A 392 28.37 16.96 -5.26
N ASN A 393 28.97 15.98 -4.59
CA ASN A 393 30.36 15.62 -4.82
C ASN A 393 30.50 14.71 -6.05
N SER A 394 31.49 14.95 -6.91
CA SER A 394 31.70 14.20 -8.15
C SER A 394 33.08 13.57 -8.22
N GLY A 395 33.12 12.26 -8.46
CA GLY A 395 34.34 11.46 -8.50
C GLY A 395 34.30 10.35 -7.45
N THR A 396 35.44 10.10 -6.82
CA THR A 396 35.61 8.91 -5.98
C THR A 396 35.70 9.30 -4.51
N LEU A 397 34.75 8.86 -3.70
CA LEU A 397 34.89 8.67 -2.25
C LEU A 397 35.04 10.00 -1.44
N ASN A 398 34.46 11.10 -1.97
CA ASN A 398 34.49 12.47 -1.42
C ASN A 398 33.74 12.63 -0.09
N THR A 399 34.02 13.70 0.67
CA THR A 399 33.29 14.01 1.92
C THR A 399 33.00 15.49 2.10
N GLY A 400 31.71 15.82 2.20
CA GLY A 400 31.23 17.19 2.39
C GLY A 400 30.39 17.62 1.20
N TRP A 401 30.72 18.74 0.55
CA TRP A 401 29.85 19.30 -0.49
C TRP A 401 30.59 19.91 -1.69
N GLY A 402 30.04 19.74 -2.89
CA GLY A 402 30.54 20.33 -4.14
C GLY A 402 31.98 19.95 -4.50
N ASN A 403 32.55 18.92 -3.88
CA ASN A 403 33.92 18.49 -4.13
C ASN A 403 34.01 17.75 -5.46
N SER A 404 35.12 17.93 -6.19
CA SER A 404 35.32 17.35 -7.52
C SER A 404 36.72 16.75 -7.68
N GLY A 405 36.83 15.69 -8.48
CA GLY A 405 37.98 14.78 -8.41
C GLY A 405 37.78 13.78 -7.28
N ASP A 406 38.84 13.13 -6.82
CA ASP A 406 38.63 12.14 -5.77
C ASP A 406 38.67 12.79 -4.38
N MET A 407 37.65 12.42 -3.62
CA MET A 407 37.78 12.07 -2.22
C MET A 407 37.81 13.28 -1.25
N ASN A 408 37.75 14.52 -1.76
CA ASN A 408 38.06 15.77 -1.02
C ASN A 408 37.20 15.99 0.21
N THR A 409 37.79 16.59 1.24
CA THR A 409 37.14 16.83 2.53
C THR A 409 36.85 18.30 2.73
N GLY A 410 35.56 18.62 2.87
CA GLY A 410 35.05 19.97 3.10
C GLY A 410 34.18 20.44 1.95
N GLY A 411 34.44 21.64 1.41
CA GLY A 411 33.52 22.31 0.49
C GLY A 411 34.16 22.88 -0.77
N GLY A 412 33.69 22.45 -1.94
CA GLY A 412 34.12 23.02 -3.23
C GLY A 412 35.60 22.83 -3.56
N ASN A 413 36.26 21.83 -2.97
CA ASN A 413 37.63 21.49 -3.33
C ASN A 413 37.67 20.78 -4.68
N SER A 414 38.73 20.99 -5.46
CA SER A 414 38.94 20.32 -6.74
C SER A 414 40.32 19.66 -6.84
N GLY A 415 40.32 18.41 -7.30
CA GLY A 415 41.52 17.58 -7.47
C GLY A 415 41.53 16.36 -6.56
N GLY A 416 42.73 15.85 -6.28
CA GLY A 416 42.95 14.62 -5.52
C GLY A 416 42.75 13.32 -6.26
N SER A 417 43.43 12.25 -5.80
CA SER A 417 43.14 10.91 -6.28
C SER A 417 43.34 9.76 -5.29
N VAL A 418 42.34 8.88 -5.14
CA VAL A 418 42.51 7.59 -4.43
C VAL A 418 43.45 6.71 -5.21
N THR A 419 43.23 6.71 -6.53
CA THR A 419 44.02 6.01 -7.54
C THR A 419 45.50 6.36 -7.42
N ASN A 420 45.83 7.65 -7.25
CA ASN A 420 47.22 8.10 -7.11
C ASN A 420 47.78 7.94 -5.68
N SER A 421 46.95 7.77 -4.66
CA SER A 421 47.38 7.51 -3.27
C SER A 421 47.69 6.03 -3.00
N PHE A 422 46.94 5.11 -3.59
CA PHE A 422 47.26 3.68 -3.53
C PHE A 422 48.40 3.29 -4.48
N SER A 423 48.58 4.00 -5.61
CA SER A 423 49.69 3.75 -6.55
C SER A 423 51.00 4.47 -6.22
N ASN A 424 51.02 5.38 -5.23
CA ASN A 424 52.22 6.03 -4.73
C ASN A 424 52.02 6.37 -3.24
N PRO A 425 52.84 5.84 -2.31
CA PRO A 425 52.70 6.06 -0.87
C PRO A 425 53.90 6.79 -0.18
N VAL A 426 54.82 7.45 -0.91
CA VAL A 426 55.99 8.18 -0.30
C VAL A 426 56.13 9.68 -0.68
N GLU A 427 55.91 10.08 -1.94
CA GLU A 427 55.42 11.44 -2.29
C GLU A 427 54.03 11.34 -3.00
N PRO A 428 53.01 10.85 -2.26
CA PRO A 428 51.68 10.39 -2.69
C PRO A 428 50.73 11.50 -3.23
N GLN A 429 49.42 11.23 -3.49
CA GLN A 429 48.46 12.31 -3.87
C GLN A 429 47.05 12.42 -3.20
N PRO A 430 46.79 13.47 -2.43
CA PRO A 430 45.52 13.83 -1.78
C PRO A 430 44.59 14.73 -2.60
N GLY A 431 43.27 14.67 -2.39
CA GLY A 431 42.44 15.88 -2.60
C GLY A 431 42.73 16.94 -1.56
N ASN A 432 41.96 18.00 -1.49
CA ASN A 432 42.23 19.06 -0.51
C ASN A 432 41.41 18.89 0.78
N THR A 433 41.89 19.51 1.86
CA THR A 433 41.17 19.56 3.15
C THR A 433 40.80 21.00 3.47
N GLY A 434 39.50 21.27 3.56
CA GLY A 434 38.95 22.61 3.80
C GLY A 434 38.08 23.06 2.64
N PHE A 435 38.33 24.25 2.09
CA PHE A 435 37.36 24.93 1.22
C PHE A 435 37.98 25.55 -0.03
N GLY A 436 37.33 25.40 -1.19
CA GLY A 436 37.71 26.09 -2.43
C GLY A 436 39.15 25.87 -2.90
N ASN A 437 39.85 24.88 -2.36
CA ASN A 437 41.24 24.59 -2.72
C ASN A 437 41.27 23.84 -4.06
N SER A 438 42.20 24.21 -4.94
CA SER A 438 42.37 23.56 -6.25
C SER A 438 43.78 23.04 -6.42
N GLY A 439 43.91 21.74 -6.71
CA GLY A 439 45.17 21.00 -6.75
C GLY A 439 45.12 19.77 -5.84
N TYR A 440 46.25 19.40 -5.25
CA TYR A 440 46.31 18.27 -4.31
C TYR A 440 46.74 18.70 -2.89
N GLY A 441 45.90 18.37 -1.89
CA GLY A 441 46.17 18.41 -0.43
C GLY A 441 46.68 19.71 0.14
N ASN A 442 46.21 20.81 -0.43
CA ASN A 442 46.23 22.05 0.32
C ASN A 442 45.32 21.92 1.55
N THR A 443 45.75 22.55 2.64
CA THR A 443 44.99 22.57 3.90
C THR A 443 44.58 23.99 4.22
N GLY A 444 43.27 24.21 4.33
CA GLY A 444 42.70 25.53 4.60
C GLY A 444 41.77 25.97 3.48
N ASN A 445 41.93 27.20 2.97
CA ASN A 445 40.91 27.81 2.11
C ASN A 445 41.48 28.55 0.90
N GLY A 446 40.94 28.29 -0.29
CA GLY A 446 41.26 29.04 -1.52
C GLY A 446 42.71 28.90 -1.99
N ASN A 447 43.46 27.91 -1.49
CA ASN A 447 44.81 27.66 -1.95
C ASN A 447 44.76 27.08 -3.38
N ALA A 448 45.65 27.55 -4.25
CA ALA A 448 45.72 27.14 -5.65
C ALA A 448 47.13 26.66 -5.98
N GLY A 449 47.23 25.58 -6.75
CA GLY A 449 48.44 24.77 -6.78
C GLY A 449 48.39 23.77 -5.63
N ASN A 450 49.51 23.35 -5.06
CA ASN A 450 49.50 22.09 -4.29
C ASN A 450 50.15 22.23 -2.93
N LEU A 451 49.68 21.38 -2.01
CA LEU A 451 50.40 21.02 -0.80
C LEU A 451 50.66 22.23 0.14
N ASN A 452 49.97 23.37 -0.09
CA ASN A 452 50.05 24.62 0.69
C ASN A 452 49.23 24.53 1.99
N THR A 453 49.48 25.46 2.91
CA THR A 453 48.81 25.51 4.21
C THR A 453 48.38 26.91 4.57
N GLY A 454 47.10 27.08 4.89
CA GLY A 454 46.49 28.35 5.22
C GLY A 454 45.56 28.82 4.11
N PHE A 455 45.74 30.05 3.64
CA PHE A 455 44.68 30.80 2.97
C PHE A 455 45.19 31.52 1.72
N TRP A 456 44.55 31.26 0.58
CA TRP A 456 44.80 31.96 -0.69
C TRP A 456 46.27 31.94 -1.14
N ASN A 457 47.03 30.93 -0.72
CA ASN A 457 48.38 30.74 -1.23
C ASN A 457 48.31 30.22 -2.67
N ALA A 458 49.11 30.80 -3.56
CA ALA A 458 49.13 30.49 -4.99
C ALA A 458 50.51 29.97 -5.40
N GLY A 459 50.58 28.69 -5.76
CA GLY A 459 51.80 27.97 -6.08
C GLY A 459 51.92 26.71 -5.22
N ASN A 460 53.11 26.43 -4.69
CA ASN A 460 53.35 25.23 -3.89
C ASN A 460 54.24 25.59 -2.71
N VAL A 461 54.27 24.77 -1.66
CA VAL A 461 55.24 24.99 -0.56
C VAL A 461 55.02 26.37 0.10
N ASN A 462 53.77 26.74 0.41
CA ASN A 462 53.48 28.00 1.10
C ASN A 462 52.75 27.77 2.45
N THR A 463 53.29 28.28 3.56
CA THR A 463 52.60 28.42 4.85
C THR A 463 52.09 29.84 5.03
N GLY A 464 50.83 30.00 5.39
CA GLY A 464 50.25 31.27 5.79
C GLY A 464 49.24 31.79 4.77
N PHE A 465 49.41 33.05 4.35
CA PHE A 465 48.32 33.84 3.80
C PHE A 465 48.74 34.63 2.57
N PHE A 466 48.02 34.47 1.45
CA PHE A 466 48.23 35.24 0.22
C PHE A 466 49.67 35.20 -0.34
N ASN A 467 50.47 34.18 0.03
CA ASN A 467 51.81 34.02 -0.53
C ASN A 467 51.68 33.53 -1.98
N SER A 468 52.43 34.12 -2.89
CA SER A 468 52.44 33.74 -4.31
C SER A 468 53.84 33.37 -4.76
N GLY A 469 53.94 32.32 -5.56
CA GLY A 469 55.21 31.65 -5.83
C GLY A 469 55.30 30.39 -4.97
N ASN A 470 56.50 29.98 -4.64
CA ASN A 470 56.72 28.79 -3.82
C ASN A 470 57.59 29.08 -2.62
N VAL A 471 57.68 28.09 -1.75
CA VAL A 471 58.74 28.05 -0.74
C VAL A 471 58.64 29.26 0.20
N ASN A 472 57.43 29.62 0.65
CA ASN A 472 57.18 30.76 1.54
C ASN A 472 56.59 30.37 2.90
N THR A 473 56.94 31.09 3.97
CA THR A 473 56.21 31.07 5.24
C THR A 473 55.98 32.51 5.69
N GLY A 474 54.74 32.98 5.64
CA GLY A 474 54.40 34.35 6.01
C GLY A 474 53.07 34.86 5.45
N PHE A 475 53.01 36.16 5.22
CA PHE A 475 51.86 36.88 4.66
C PHE A 475 52.28 37.67 3.43
N GLY A 476 51.57 37.52 2.32
CA GLY A 476 51.78 38.33 1.11
C GLY A 476 53.18 38.19 0.50
N ILE A 477 53.92 37.14 0.83
CA ILE A 477 55.25 36.90 0.27
C ILE A 477 55.06 36.51 -1.20
N ALA A 478 55.40 37.44 -2.10
CA ALA A 478 55.26 37.27 -3.55
C ALA A 478 56.55 36.78 -4.23
N THR A 479 57.57 36.41 -3.44
CA THR A 479 58.91 36.04 -3.89
C THR A 479 59.47 34.92 -3.03
N ASP A 480 59.73 33.76 -3.65
CA ASP A 480 60.14 32.51 -3.00
C ASP A 480 61.26 32.70 -1.95
N SER A 481 61.04 32.24 -0.71
CA SER A 481 61.96 32.55 0.42
C SER A 481 63.32 31.84 0.36
N GLY A 482 63.55 30.97 -0.62
CA GLY A 482 64.83 30.29 -0.87
C GLY A 482 65.24 29.23 0.16
N LEU A 483 64.37 28.95 1.13
CA LEU A 483 64.55 27.93 2.16
C LEU A 483 64.11 26.53 1.62
N PRO A 484 64.25 25.43 2.38
CA PRO A 484 63.90 24.07 1.85
C PRO A 484 62.45 23.46 1.92
N ASN A 485 61.52 23.78 2.84
CA ASN A 485 60.12 23.25 2.95
C ASN A 485 59.12 24.29 3.54
N SER A 486 57.82 24.48 3.25
CA SER A 486 57.12 25.54 4.07
C SER A 486 56.93 25.20 5.57
N GLY A 487 57.52 26.05 6.41
CA GLY A 487 58.26 25.66 7.61
C GLY A 487 59.48 24.76 7.27
N PHE A 488 60.69 25.33 7.11
CA PHE A 488 61.74 24.82 6.19
C PHE A 488 62.82 23.84 6.70
N ASN A 489 63.00 22.69 6.01
CA ASN A 489 63.71 21.43 6.39
C ASN A 489 64.04 21.29 7.88
N ASN A 490 63.00 21.45 8.69
CA ASN A 490 63.05 21.08 10.07
C ASN A 490 62.88 19.56 10.10
N THR A 491 63.99 18.82 10.18
CA THR A 491 63.93 17.58 10.96
C THR A 491 63.35 17.96 12.33
N GLY A 492 62.17 17.44 12.63
CA GLY A 492 61.13 18.19 13.34
C GLY A 492 59.78 17.98 12.64
N THR A 493 58.68 18.49 13.17
CA THR A 493 57.33 18.05 12.76
C THR A 493 56.57 19.04 11.88
N ASN A 494 55.43 18.59 11.35
CA ASN A 494 54.36 19.42 10.81
C ASN A 494 54.78 20.47 9.78
N VAL A 495 55.53 20.01 8.76
CA VAL A 495 55.54 20.74 7.49
C VAL A 495 54.12 21.00 7.05
N SER A 496 53.92 22.27 6.83
CA SER A 496 52.70 22.93 6.45
C SER A 496 53.11 23.69 5.19
N GLY A 497 53.37 22.87 4.17
CA GLY A 497 54.66 22.86 3.47
C GLY A 497 55.23 21.46 3.30
N PHE A 498 56.54 21.28 3.01
CA PHE A 498 57.06 20.09 2.29
C PHE A 498 58.30 19.36 2.87
N ASN A 499 58.15 18.24 3.59
CA ASN A 499 59.24 17.34 4.05
C ASN A 499 59.99 17.66 5.35
N ASN A 500 59.35 18.24 6.39
CA ASN A 500 59.91 18.22 7.75
C ASN A 500 59.97 16.75 8.19
N SER A 501 61.13 16.23 8.58
CA SER A 501 61.23 14.83 8.98
C SER A 501 60.74 14.69 10.42
N ALA A 502 59.46 14.33 10.59
CA ALA A 502 58.75 14.31 11.88
C ALA A 502 59.28 13.23 12.83
N SER A 503 60.38 13.57 13.50
CA SER A 503 60.90 12.88 14.68
C SER A 503 59.77 12.61 15.68
N GLY A 504 59.53 11.33 15.94
CA GLY A 504 58.55 10.84 16.90
C GLY A 504 59.07 10.89 18.33
N ALA A 505 58.18 11.13 19.28
CA ALA A 505 58.53 11.31 20.69
C ALA A 505 58.21 10.05 21.52
N VAL A 506 59.09 9.76 22.50
CA VAL A 506 58.85 8.75 23.53
C VAL A 506 58.03 9.35 24.66
N GLY A 507 57.00 8.64 25.13
CA GLY A 507 56.27 8.98 26.35
C GLY A 507 56.52 7.98 27.48
N THR A 508 57.41 8.29 28.42
CA THR A 508 57.59 7.55 29.69
C THR A 508 56.72 8.17 30.79
N GLY A 509 55.55 7.58 31.04
CA GLY A 509 54.52 8.16 31.91
C GLY A 509 54.29 7.40 33.22
N ALA A 510 54.84 7.93 34.33
CA ALA A 510 54.50 7.70 35.75
C ALA A 510 54.48 6.26 36.31
N ILE A 511 53.82 5.32 35.64
CA ILE A 511 53.83 3.89 35.97
C ILE A 511 55.28 3.40 35.76
N PRO A 512 55.93 2.71 36.73
CA PRO A 512 57.31 2.26 36.60
C PRO A 512 57.61 1.22 35.49
N ALA A 513 56.69 0.99 34.54
CA ALA A 513 56.67 -0.21 33.70
C ALA A 513 56.01 -0.12 32.29
N LEU A 514 55.73 1.05 31.69
CA LEU A 514 54.97 1.17 30.42
C LEU A 514 55.45 2.29 29.46
N SER A 515 55.35 2.13 28.12
CA SER A 515 55.77 3.16 27.12
C SER A 515 55.20 3.04 25.67
N ILE A 516 55.26 4.11 24.84
CA ILE A 516 54.63 4.23 23.48
C ILE A 516 55.50 5.02 22.44
N SER A 517 55.22 4.87 21.12
CA SER A 517 55.99 5.37 19.95
C SER A 517 55.11 5.75 18.71
N TYR A 518 55.40 6.81 17.93
CA TYR A 518 54.63 7.22 16.71
C TYR A 518 55.29 8.28 15.81
N ASN A 519 54.67 8.63 14.66
CA ASN A 519 55.19 9.65 13.73
C ASN A 519 54.18 10.77 13.34
N GLY A 520 54.66 11.97 12.96
CA GLY A 520 53.92 13.25 12.90
C GLY A 520 53.63 13.87 11.52
N SER A 521 53.12 15.12 11.51
CA SER A 521 51.92 15.40 10.68
C SER A 521 51.94 16.48 9.60
N ILE A 522 51.91 16.07 8.33
CA ILE A 522 51.77 16.91 7.15
C ILE A 522 50.38 17.45 6.88
N SER A 523 50.42 18.70 6.44
CA SER A 523 49.24 19.48 6.15
C SER A 523 49.43 20.61 5.14
N GLY A 524 50.14 20.49 4.01
CA GLY A 524 51.50 19.97 3.88
C GLY A 524 51.71 18.57 3.29
N PHE A 525 52.97 18.38 2.83
CA PHE A 525 53.68 17.39 2.00
C PHE A 525 55.09 17.07 2.57
N ASN A 526 55.84 16.09 2.07
CA ASN A 526 56.00 14.88 2.90
C ASN A 526 56.92 14.84 4.17
N ASN A 527 56.48 15.29 5.38
CA ASN A 527 56.64 14.51 6.66
C ASN A 527 56.45 12.97 6.47
N THR A 528 57.44 12.35 5.84
CA THR A 528 58.13 11.22 6.45
C THR A 528 58.45 11.57 7.90
N ALA A 529 58.36 10.57 8.75
CA ALA A 529 58.38 10.77 10.19
C ALA A 529 58.90 9.47 10.85
N GLN A 530 59.28 9.44 12.15
CA GLN A 530 59.81 8.20 12.79
C GLN A 530 59.74 8.10 14.33
N GLY A 531 59.03 7.10 14.86
CA GLY A 531 58.84 6.83 16.29
C GLY A 531 60.02 6.12 16.98
N ALA A 532 60.16 6.33 18.30
CA ALA A 532 61.32 5.91 19.10
C ALA A 532 61.05 4.77 20.13
N THR A 533 62.13 4.09 20.53
CA THR A 533 62.23 2.79 21.27
C THR A 533 62.15 2.92 22.80
N VAL A 534 61.74 1.86 23.52
CA VAL A 534 61.53 1.92 24.99
C VAL A 534 61.68 0.60 25.75
N ASN A 535 62.05 0.67 27.05
CA ASN A 535 62.40 -0.48 27.90
C ASN A 535 61.68 -0.47 29.26
N SER A 536 61.45 -1.66 29.83
CA SER A 536 60.96 -1.83 31.21
C SER A 536 61.56 -3.09 31.86
N PRO A 537 62.22 -3.00 33.04
CA PRO A 537 62.76 -4.17 33.73
C PRO A 537 61.72 -5.20 34.22
N ALA A 538 60.41 -4.90 34.13
CA ALA A 538 59.33 -5.80 34.55
C ALA A 538 57.96 -5.48 33.88
N GLY A 539 57.91 -5.04 32.60
CA GLY A 539 56.71 -4.39 32.01
C GLY A 539 56.47 -4.46 30.49
N LEU A 540 55.80 -3.42 29.93
CA LEU A 540 54.94 -3.45 28.71
C LEU A 540 55.22 -2.28 27.71
N ALA A 541 54.94 -2.43 26.39
CA ALA A 541 55.18 -1.38 25.36
C ALA A 541 54.21 -1.37 24.13
N ILE A 542 54.07 -0.21 23.44
CA ILE A 542 53.06 0.07 22.37
C ILE A 542 53.61 0.94 21.19
N SER A 543 52.96 0.94 20.01
CA SER A 543 53.28 1.76 18.82
C SER A 543 52.03 2.27 18.04
N VAL A 544 52.06 3.46 17.42
CA VAL A 544 50.94 4.20 16.76
C VAL A 544 51.43 5.00 15.54
N ALA A 545 50.59 5.42 14.58
CA ALA A 545 51.04 6.28 13.48
C ALA A 545 50.00 7.31 12.93
N GLY A 546 50.50 8.41 12.33
CA GLY A 546 49.95 9.78 12.36
C GLY A 546 49.10 10.31 11.20
N GLY A 547 48.92 11.64 11.18
CA GLY A 547 47.58 12.26 11.05
C GLY A 547 47.34 13.28 9.92
N MET A 548 47.32 12.78 8.69
CA MET A 548 47.28 13.47 7.38
C MET A 548 46.03 14.35 7.14
N SER A 549 46.22 15.65 6.84
CA SER A 549 45.12 16.56 6.46
C SER A 549 45.60 17.87 5.86
N GLY A 550 45.28 18.13 4.59
CA GLY A 550 46.39 18.00 3.66
C GLY A 550 46.76 16.53 3.64
N PHE A 551 48.04 16.14 3.79
CA PHE A 551 48.39 14.75 3.46
C PHE A 551 49.81 14.19 3.63
N ASN A 552 49.93 12.87 3.90
CA ASN A 552 51.04 11.96 3.50
C ASN A 552 51.98 11.50 4.64
N ASN A 553 51.71 11.98 5.87
CA ASN A 553 52.26 11.75 7.22
C ASN A 553 52.64 10.29 7.44
N THR A 554 53.70 9.90 6.73
CA THR A 554 54.11 8.53 6.58
C THR A 554 54.68 8.09 7.91
N ALA A 555 53.97 7.16 8.50
CA ALA A 555 54.08 6.90 9.91
C ALA A 555 54.14 5.41 10.24
N SER A 556 54.97 5.13 11.24
CA SER A 556 55.41 3.85 11.77
C SER A 556 55.47 3.93 13.32
N GLY A 557 56.09 2.97 14.01
CA GLY A 557 56.47 3.14 15.42
C GLY A 557 57.19 1.91 15.99
N ALA A 558 57.91 2.09 17.09
CA ALA A 558 59.04 1.23 17.49
C ALA A 558 58.74 0.13 18.56
N LEU A 559 59.82 -0.53 19.01
CA LEU A 559 59.86 -1.78 19.79
C LEU A 559 60.38 -1.59 21.23
N GLY A 560 60.44 -2.69 21.98
CA GLY A 560 61.05 -2.78 23.32
C GLY A 560 61.54 -4.19 23.68
N GLU A 561 62.62 -4.26 24.47
CA GLU A 561 63.35 -5.48 24.89
C GLU A 561 62.60 -6.34 25.92
N THR A 562 63.12 -7.52 26.25
CA THR A 562 62.49 -8.46 27.20
C THR A 562 63.54 -9.21 28.03
N ILE A 563 63.53 -8.98 29.35
CA ILE A 563 64.50 -9.59 30.30
C ILE A 563 63.93 -10.89 30.93
N ILE A 564 62.61 -11.03 31.01
CA ILE A 564 61.88 -12.27 31.33
C ILE A 564 60.65 -12.32 30.38
N PRO A 565 60.29 -13.46 29.73
CA PRO A 565 59.34 -13.49 28.60
C PRO A 565 57.97 -12.78 28.82
N GLY A 566 57.49 -11.96 27.86
CA GLY A 566 56.44 -10.93 28.09
C GLY A 566 55.50 -10.46 26.93
N VAL A 567 55.23 -9.13 26.83
CA VAL A 567 53.92 -8.53 26.36
C VAL A 567 54.05 -7.19 25.55
N ARG A 568 53.29 -6.91 24.44
CA ARG A 568 53.26 -5.64 23.60
C ARG A 568 51.98 -5.42 22.69
N ILE A 569 51.70 -4.21 22.09
CA ILE A 569 50.47 -3.79 21.26
C ILE A 569 50.72 -2.67 20.15
N GLY A 570 49.84 -2.39 19.12
CA GLY A 570 49.90 -1.13 18.27
C GLY A 570 48.82 -0.78 17.16
N PHE A 571 48.70 0.50 16.68
CA PHE A 571 47.60 1.12 15.82
C PHE A 571 47.88 2.13 14.61
N ASN A 572 47.21 2.02 13.44
CA ASN A 572 47.22 2.99 12.28
C ASN A 572 46.38 4.31 12.33
N GLY A 573 46.73 5.30 11.45
CA GLY A 573 46.19 6.68 11.38
C GLY A 573 45.08 7.04 10.34
N LEU A 574 44.54 8.27 10.47
CA LEU A 574 43.19 8.77 10.10
C LEU A 574 42.85 9.37 8.65
N ILE A 575 43.18 8.80 7.47
CA ILE A 575 43.15 9.42 6.08
C ILE A 575 42.09 10.59 5.92
N SER A 576 42.45 11.88 6.13
CA SER A 576 41.47 12.97 6.42
C SER A 576 41.62 14.27 5.62
N GLY A 577 40.65 14.57 4.77
CA GLY A 577 41.10 14.66 3.39
C GLY A 577 41.63 13.27 3.07
N PHE A 578 42.94 13.08 3.22
CA PHE A 578 43.59 11.96 2.57
C PHE A 578 44.66 11.33 3.37
N PHE A 579 45.16 10.26 2.76
CA PHE A 579 45.98 9.23 3.33
C PHE A 579 46.75 9.79 4.50
N ASN A 580 46.40 9.33 5.74
CA ASN A 580 47.00 9.06 7.08
C ASN A 580 47.52 7.61 7.25
N ASN A 581 48.82 7.47 7.49
CA ASN A 581 49.54 6.22 7.49
C ASN A 581 49.75 5.79 8.93
N GLY A 582 50.16 4.54 9.11
CA GLY A 582 49.73 3.90 10.32
C GLY A 582 50.49 2.66 10.74
N VAL A 583 51.66 2.38 10.19
CA VAL A 583 52.35 1.11 10.46
C VAL A 583 52.71 1.02 11.95
N THR A 584 52.54 -0.13 12.60
CA THR A 584 52.80 -0.25 14.04
C THR A 584 53.46 -1.54 14.46
N ALA A 585 54.05 -1.55 15.65
CA ALA A 585 54.94 -2.61 16.10
C ALA A 585 54.22 -3.90 16.56
N ALA A 586 54.92 -5.03 16.39
CA ALA A 586 54.41 -6.37 16.68
C ALA A 586 54.30 -6.67 18.19
N ALA A 587 53.34 -7.51 18.54
CA ALA A 587 52.55 -7.39 19.76
C ALA A 587 52.07 -8.75 20.32
N GLN A 588 52.70 -9.32 21.36
CA GLN A 588 52.29 -10.63 21.94
C GLN A 588 52.21 -11.82 20.95
N GLY A 589 52.85 -11.73 19.78
CA GLY A 589 52.70 -12.70 18.68
C GLY A 589 51.68 -12.29 17.61
N LEU A 590 50.88 -11.24 17.85
CA LEU A 590 50.18 -10.52 16.79
C LEU A 590 51.18 -9.75 15.92
N PRO A 591 51.03 -9.78 14.58
CA PRO A 591 51.83 -8.98 13.66
C PRO A 591 51.75 -7.46 13.88
N ALA A 592 52.69 -6.77 13.25
CA ALA A 592 52.60 -5.34 12.99
C ALA A 592 51.28 -4.98 12.27
N GLY A 593 50.59 -3.91 12.70
CA GLY A 593 49.43 -3.36 11.99
C GLY A 593 48.07 -4.04 12.20
N VAL A 594 47.91 -4.99 13.14
CA VAL A 594 46.62 -5.64 13.44
C VAL A 594 45.54 -4.66 13.96
N LEU A 595 45.89 -3.47 14.47
CA LEU A 595 44.94 -2.42 14.86
C LEU A 595 45.25 -1.05 14.20
N SER A 596 44.24 -0.14 14.19
CA SER A 596 44.08 0.88 13.12
C SER A 596 42.81 1.79 13.36
N GLY A 597 42.78 3.15 13.09
CA GLY A 597 41.91 4.31 13.62
C GLY A 597 40.58 4.98 12.99
N VAL A 598 40.48 6.07 12.16
CA VAL A 598 39.17 6.71 11.64
C VAL A 598 39.26 7.57 10.30
N GLY A 599 38.20 8.09 9.64
CA GLY A 599 38.30 9.37 8.84
C GLY A 599 37.25 9.84 7.78
N SER A 600 37.69 10.66 6.81
CA SER A 600 36.86 11.53 5.94
C SER A 600 37.60 11.98 4.68
N GLY A 601 37.00 11.87 3.49
CA GLY A 601 37.75 11.19 2.44
C GLY A 601 37.96 9.74 2.88
N LEU A 602 38.82 8.96 2.23
CA LEU A 602 38.56 7.52 2.26
C LEU A 602 39.74 6.54 2.12
N LEU A 603 39.51 5.37 2.75
CA LEU A 603 40.39 4.20 2.90
C LEU A 603 41.80 4.54 3.34
N ASN A 604 41.83 5.54 4.20
CA ASN A 604 41.63 5.26 5.61
C ASN A 604 42.21 3.92 6.05
N ALA A 605 43.50 3.96 6.40
CA ALA A 605 44.35 2.86 6.84
C ALA A 605 43.90 2.29 8.21
N ASN A 606 42.61 2.39 8.60
CA ASN A 606 42.12 2.67 9.97
C ASN A 606 40.69 2.09 10.32
N THR A 607 40.23 1.90 11.58
CA THR A 607 38.83 2.12 12.07
C THR A 607 37.56 1.62 11.35
N PHE A 608 36.52 2.47 11.46
CA PHE A 608 35.09 2.10 11.45
C PHE A 608 34.48 1.81 10.05
N PHE A 609 34.10 2.73 9.15
CA PHE A 609 33.60 4.10 9.38
C PHE A 609 33.93 5.12 8.27
N SER A 610 35.17 5.14 7.77
CA SER A 610 35.65 6.33 7.06
C SER A 610 34.98 6.59 5.73
N ALA A 611 34.27 7.72 5.63
CA ALA A 611 33.41 8.08 4.51
C ALA A 611 32.74 6.88 3.79
N VAL A 612 32.35 5.84 4.55
CA VAL A 612 32.04 4.47 4.11
C VAL A 612 33.26 3.50 3.97
N PHE A 613 33.60 2.83 5.08
CA PHE A 613 34.56 1.69 5.24
C PHE A 613 36.09 1.96 5.22
N ASN A 614 36.85 0.93 5.64
CA ASN A 614 38.05 1.17 6.43
C ASN A 614 39.02 -0.02 6.65
N ILE A 615 40.33 0.24 6.73
CA ILE A 615 41.43 -0.76 6.81
C ILE A 615 41.70 -1.29 8.26
N GLN A 616 40.93 -0.86 9.27
CA GLN A 616 40.54 -1.61 10.51
C GLN A 616 39.87 -2.92 10.18
N LYS A 617 38.55 -2.89 10.24
CA LYS A 617 37.65 -4.05 10.33
C LYS A 617 37.64 -4.97 9.10
N LEU A 618 38.68 -4.87 8.27
CA LEU A 618 39.10 -5.79 7.22
C LEU A 618 40.20 -6.77 7.69
N VAL A 619 40.85 -6.51 8.84
CA VAL A 619 42.03 -7.22 9.35
C VAL A 619 41.84 -7.74 10.80
N ALA A 620 40.70 -7.41 11.41
CA ALA A 620 40.24 -7.88 12.72
C ALA A 620 38.72 -8.14 12.67
#